data_AF-A0A924HFA2-F1
#
_entry.id   AF-A0A924HFA2-F1
#
_cell.length_a   1.000
_cell.length_b   1.000
_cell.length_c   1.000
_cell.angle_alpha   90.00
_cell.angle_beta   90.00
_cell.angle_gamma   90.00
#
_symmetry.space_group_name_H-M   'P 1'
#
loop_
_entity.id
_entity.type
_entity.pdbx_description
1 polymer ?
#
loop_
_entity_poly.entity_id
_entity_poly.type
_entity_poly.pdbx_seq_one_letter_code
_entity_poly.pdbx_strand_id
1 'polypeptide(L)' 'MENNQRHNGHPISRLTAHIVWVTKYRYKVLDGEIKIRSRSLIKQIYDAEDVVILSGVVSSDRVHLHIDYLPSLYQSN' A
#
# COMPACT_ATOMS: atom_id res chain seq x y z
N MET A 1 3.03 -14.19 19.07
CA MET A 1 2.79 -13.76 17.68
C MET A 1 1.38 -13.22 17.64
N GLU A 2 1.22 -11.92 17.44
CA GLU A 2 -0.09 -11.25 17.46
C GLU A 2 -0.92 -11.70 16.26
N ASN A 3 -2.11 -12.26 16.49
CA ASN A 3 -2.94 -12.85 15.45
C ASN A 3 -3.78 -11.75 14.79
N ASN A 4 -3.19 -11.02 13.84
CA ASN A 4 -3.77 -9.85 13.18
C ASN A 4 -4.78 -10.25 12.07
N GLN A 5 -5.80 -11.03 12.42
CA GLN A 5 -6.86 -11.44 11.50
C GLN A 5 -7.97 -10.38 11.47
N ARG A 6 -8.24 -9.80 10.28
CA ARG A 6 -9.31 -8.81 10.10
C ARG A 6 -10.67 -9.54 10.07
N HIS A 7 -11.63 -9.05 10.86
CA HIS A 7 -12.96 -9.64 11.01
C HIS A 7 -14.01 -8.74 10.37
N ASN A 8 -14.80 -9.26 9.42
CA ASN A 8 -15.86 -8.50 8.76
C ASN A 8 -17.18 -9.31 8.73
N GLY A 9 -17.78 -9.49 9.91
CA GLY A 9 -19.06 -10.21 10.10
C GLY A 9 -18.94 -11.74 10.11
N HIS A 10 -18.51 -12.36 9.01
CA HIS A 10 -18.45 -13.82 8.86
C HIS A 10 -17.11 -14.38 8.31
N PRO A 11 -16.40 -13.74 7.37
CA PRO A 11 -15.07 -14.19 6.98
C PRO A 11 -13.98 -13.67 7.93
N ILE A 12 -13.16 -14.60 8.43
CA ILE A 12 -11.85 -14.33 9.02
C ILE A 12 -10.82 -14.53 7.91
N SER A 13 -10.24 -13.44 7.42
CA SER A 13 -9.23 -13.52 6.37
C SER A 13 -8.17 -12.46 6.59
N ARG A 14 -6.93 -12.80 6.25
CA ARG A 14 -5.84 -11.85 6.14
C ARG A 14 -5.36 -11.87 4.71
N LEU A 15 -5.63 -10.80 3.97
CA LEU A 15 -5.23 -10.67 2.58
C LEU A 15 -4.09 -9.67 2.51
N THR A 16 -2.92 -10.15 2.12
CA THR A 16 -1.75 -9.30 1.92
C THR A 16 -1.33 -9.29 0.47
N ALA A 17 -0.84 -8.16 -0.02
CA ALA A 17 -0.30 -8.01 -1.37
C ALA A 17 1.02 -7.25 -1.37
N HIS A 18 1.93 -7.64 -2.28
CA HIS A 18 3.15 -6.90 -2.56
C HIS A 18 2.99 -6.17 -3.91
N ILE A 19 2.73 -4.87 -3.84
CA ILE A 19 2.51 -4.00 -5.00
C ILE A 19 3.83 -3.31 -5.34
N VAL A 20 4.22 -3.41 -6.62
CA VAL A 20 5.43 -2.77 -7.12
C VAL A 20 5.12 -2.02 -8.40
N TRP A 21 5.54 -0.76 -8.47
CA TRP A 21 5.48 0.01 -9.71
C TRP A 21 6.74 0.86 -9.88
N VAL A 22 6.95 1.29 -11.11
CA VAL A 22 8.13 2.07 -11.52
C VAL A 22 7.71 3.36 -12.20
N THR A 23 8.61 4.35 -12.19
CA THR A 23 8.44 5.59 -12.95
C THR A 23 8.49 5.29 -14.45
N LYS A 24 7.80 6.12 -15.25
CA LYS A 24 7.84 6.02 -16.71
C LYS A 24 9.29 6.12 -17.17
N TYR A 25 9.72 5.17 -18.00
CA TYR A 25 11.10 5.03 -18.49
C TYR A 25 12.17 4.85 -17.39
N ARG A 26 11.77 4.51 -16.15
CA ARG A 26 12.65 4.38 -14.97
C ARG A 26 13.47 5.63 -14.66
N TYR A 27 12.95 6.80 -14.97
CA TYR A 27 13.58 8.05 -14.57
C TYR A 27 13.63 8.17 -13.05
N LYS A 28 14.78 8.61 -12.53
CA LYS A 28 15.06 8.72 -11.09
C LYS A 28 14.44 9.99 -10.49
N VAL A 29 13.13 10.17 -10.67
CA VAL A 29 12.40 11.40 -10.29
C VAL A 29 11.88 11.38 -8.86
N LEU A 30 11.84 10.22 -8.21
CA LEU A 30 11.37 10.08 -6.83
C LEU A 30 12.50 10.37 -5.83
N ASP A 31 12.99 11.60 -5.85
CA ASP A 31 14.05 12.08 -4.95
C ASP A 31 13.66 13.39 -4.26
N GLY A 32 14.40 13.77 -3.21
CA GLY A 32 14.18 15.01 -2.45
C GLY A 32 12.73 15.20 -2.01
N GLU A 33 12.18 16.39 -2.29
CA GLU A 33 10.80 16.76 -1.93
C GLU A 33 9.75 15.90 -2.62
N ILE A 34 9.99 15.46 -3.86
CA ILE A 34 9.07 14.60 -4.61
C ILE A 34 8.89 13.29 -3.86
N LYS A 35 9.99 12.69 -3.40
CA LYS A 35 9.96 11.45 -2.61
C LYS A 35 9.15 11.59 -1.32
N ILE A 36 9.34 12.70 -0.61
CA ILE A 36 8.64 13.00 0.64
C ILE A 36 7.14 13.15 0.37
N ARG A 37 6.78 13.93 -0.65
CA ARG A 37 5.39 14.15 -1.04
C ARG A 37 4.71 12.86 -1.52
N SER A 38 5.40 12.04 -2.32
CA SER A 38 4.90 10.73 -2.75
C SER A 38 4.59 9.81 -1.58
N ARG A 39 5.46 9.75 -0.56
CA ARG A 39 5.19 8.97 0.65
C ARG A 39 3.95 9.45 1.40
N SER A 40 3.79 10.77 1.53
CA SER A 40 2.61 11.37 2.16
C SER A 40 1.33 11.04 1.39
N LEU A 41 1.33 11.15 0.06
CA LEU A 41 0.17 10.80 -0.77
C LEU A 41 -0.19 9.33 -0.68
N ILE A 42 0.81 8.44 -0.79
CA ILE A 42 0.62 7.00 -0.64
C ILE A 42 -0.10 6.71 0.68
N LYS A 43 0.44 7.23 1.79
CA LYS A 43 -0.16 7.01 3.11
C LYS A 43 -1.58 7.53 3.18
N GLN A 44 -1.83 8.76 2.69
CA GLN A 44 -3.16 9.36 2.70
C GLN A 44 -4.20 8.54 1.93
N ILE A 45 -3.82 7.97 0.78
CA ILE A 45 -4.73 7.15 -0.04
C ILE A 45 -5.06 5.85 0.71
N TYR A 46 -4.05 5.14 1.22
CA TYR A 46 -4.30 3.87 1.91
C TYR A 46 -5.06 4.05 3.23
N ASP A 47 -4.81 5.15 3.96
CA ASP A 47 -5.57 5.52 5.16
C ASP A 47 -7.06 5.76 4.84
N ALA A 48 -7.38 6.31 3.65
CA ALA A 48 -8.75 6.55 3.21
C ALA A 48 -9.48 5.27 2.76
N GLU A 49 -8.75 4.28 2.26
CA GLU A 49 -9.27 3.00 1.74
C GLU A 49 -9.32 1.87 2.80
N ASP A 50 -9.05 2.18 4.08
CA ASP A 50 -8.92 1.20 5.17
C ASP A 50 -7.93 0.05 4.86
N VAL A 51 -6.84 0.39 4.18
CA VAL A 51 -5.75 -0.52 3.85
C VAL A 51 -4.55 -0.24 4.74
N VAL A 52 -4.02 -1.28 5.36
CA VAL A 52 -2.86 -1.17 6.26
C VAL A 52 -1.57 -1.40 5.47
N ILE A 53 -0.66 -0.44 5.49
CA ILE A 53 0.70 -0.62 4.95
C ILE A 53 1.55 -1.35 6.00
N LEU A 54 1.96 -2.59 5.71
CA LEU A 54 2.82 -3.39 6.58
C LEU A 54 4.30 -2.99 6.44
N SER A 55 4.73 -2.73 5.20
CA SER A 55 6.05 -2.18 4.90
C SER A 55 6.06 -1.47 3.55
N GLY A 56 6.96 -0.50 3.38
CA GLY A 56 7.01 0.27 2.15
C GLY A 56 8.35 0.94 1.89
N VAL A 57 8.80 0.90 0.64
CA VAL A 57 10.02 1.55 0.19
C VAL A 57 9.72 2.38 -1.06
N VAL A 58 10.06 3.66 -0.99
CA VAL A 58 10.14 4.54 -2.16
C VAL A 58 11.62 4.69 -2.49
N SER A 59 12.03 4.17 -3.63
CA SER A 59 13.35 4.35 -4.23
C SER A 59 13.26 5.44 -5.31
N SER A 60 14.38 5.83 -5.91
CA SER A 60 14.40 6.94 -6.88
C SER A 60 13.58 6.69 -8.16
N ASP A 61 13.36 5.43 -8.54
CA ASP A 61 12.66 5.03 -9.76
C ASP A 61 11.52 4.01 -9.54
N ARG A 62 11.34 3.52 -8.31
CA ARG A 62 10.41 2.42 -8.00
C ARG A 62 9.81 2.56 -6.62
N VAL A 63 8.62 2.02 -6.46
CA VAL A 63 7.93 1.93 -5.18
C VAL A 63 7.55 0.48 -4.94
N HIS A 64 7.84 0.00 -3.72
CA HIS A 64 7.42 -1.29 -3.20
C HIS A 64 6.52 -1.06 -1.99
N LEU A 65 5.35 -1.68 -1.98
CA LEU A 65 4.44 -1.66 -0.84
C LEU A 65 3.98 -3.07 -0.52
N HIS A 66 4.09 -3.44 0.74
CA HIS A 66 3.43 -4.61 1.30
C HIS A 66 2.23 -4.14 2.11
N ILE A 67 1.03 -4.52 1.67
CA ILE A 67 -0.23 -4.07 2.25
C ILE A 67 -1.04 -5.24 2.81
N ASP A 68 -1.93 -4.94 3.76
CA ASP A 68 -2.99 -5.81 4.29
C ASP A 68 -4.33 -5.11 4.05
N TYR A 69 -5.27 -5.80 3.41
CA TYR A 69 -6.52 -5.21 2.94
C TYR A 69 -7.71 -6.13 3.21
N LEU A 70 -8.92 -5.55 3.28
CA LEU A 70 -10.15 -6.30 3.47
C LEU A 70 -10.64 -6.95 2.16
N PRO A 71 -11.24 -8.16 2.20
CA PRO A 71 -11.83 -8.77 0.99
C PRO A 71 -12.90 -7.92 0.31
N SER A 72 -13.60 -7.08 1.07
CA SER A 72 -14.67 -6.20 0.57
C SER A 72 -14.16 -5.09 -0.36
N LEU A 73 -12.87 -4.74 -0.33
CA LEU A 73 -12.28 -3.79 -1.28
C LEU A 73 -12.39 -4.26 -2.74
N TYR A 74 -12.57 -5.56 -2.98
CA TYR A 74 -12.82 -6.08 -4.32
C TYR A 74 -14.31 -6.10 -4.71
N GLN A 75 -15.22 -5.83 -3.77
CA GLN A 75 -16.67 -5.93 -3.97
C GLN A 75 -17.33 -4.59 -4.36
N SER A 76 -16.57 -3.50 -4.54
CA SER A 76 -17.12 -2.25 -5.07
C SER A 76 -17.28 -2.33 -6.60
N ASN A 77 -18.50 -2.62 -7.05
CA ASN A 77 -19.00 -2.37 -8.40
C ASN A 77 -20.27 -1.53 -8.30
#